data_AF-A0A497J9V4-F1
#
_entry.id   AF-A0A497J9V4-F1
#
_cell.length_a   1.000
_cell.length_b   1.000
_cell.length_c   1.000
_cell.angle_alpha   90.00
_cell.angle_beta   90.00
_cell.angle_gamma   90.00
#
_symmetry.space_group_name_H-M   'P 1'
#
loop_
_entity.id
_entity.type
_entity.pdbx_description
1 polymer ?
#
loop_
_entity_poly.entity_id
_entity_poly.type
_entity_poly.pdbx_seq_one_letter_code
_entity_poly.pdbx_strand_id
1 'polypeptide(L)'
;MNKFVLVSMVVFLAMLGTAYAQEGVLSSKDFGLAVGAGLAVGLAALGAGIAIGHAGAATIGAIVEKPATSTWGLIIVALGEGVALYGLIIAFMLLGKIS
;
A
#
# COMPACT_ATOMS: atom_id res chain seq x y z
N MET A 1 19.98 -12.29 -10.79
CA MET A 1 18.83 -11.99 -9.91
C MET A 1 19.33 -11.16 -8.76
N ASN A 2 18.92 -9.89 -8.65
CA ASN A 2 19.52 -8.96 -7.69
C ASN A 2 19.16 -9.40 -6.26
N LYS A 3 20.11 -9.24 -5.34
CA LYS A 3 19.98 -9.68 -3.93
C LYS A 3 18.72 -9.10 -3.26
N PHE A 4 18.33 -7.88 -3.63
CA PHE A 4 17.09 -7.22 -3.21
C PHE A 4 15.80 -7.92 -3.70
N VAL A 5 15.81 -8.43 -4.94
CA VAL A 5 14.65 -9.15 -5.50
C VAL A 5 14.46 -10.48 -4.77
N LEU A 6 15.56 -11.16 -4.45
CA LEU A 6 15.53 -12.41 -3.69
C LEU A 6 14.98 -12.20 -2.27
N VAL A 7 15.42 -11.15 -1.57
CA VAL A 7 14.96 -10.82 -0.22
C VAL A 7 13.46 -10.46 -0.21
N SER A 8 13.01 -9.62 -1.15
CA SER A 8 11.59 -9.28 -1.29
C SER A 8 10.71 -10.52 -1.51
N MET A 9 11.16 -11.44 -2.38
CA MET A 9 10.43 -12.65 -2.71
C MET A 9 10.37 -13.66 -1.53
N VAL A 10 11.45 -13.76 -0.75
CA VAL A 10 11.50 -14.61 0.46
C VAL A 10 10.59 -14.06 1.55
N VAL A 11 10.59 -12.74 1.76
CA VAL A 11 9.69 -12.09 2.73
C VAL A 11 8.23 -12.27 2.33
N PHE A 12 7.90 -12.09 1.05
CA PHE A 12 6.55 -12.31 0.53
C PHE A 12 6.09 -13.77 0.74
N LEU A 13 6.97 -14.74 0.46
CA LEU A 13 6.68 -16.17 0.63
C LEU A 13 6.52 -16.58 2.10
N ALA A 14 7.28 -15.97 3.01
CA ALA A 14 7.18 -16.24 4.45
C ALA A 14 5.83 -15.76 5.04
N MET A 15 5.26 -14.68 4.52
CA MET A 15 3.96 -14.15 4.99
C MET A 15 2.76 -14.94 4.48
N LEU A 16 2.90 -15.71 3.41
CA LEU A 16 1.85 -16.63 2.91
C LEU A 16 1.57 -17.78 3.89
N GLY A 17 2.56 -18.23 4.65
CA GLY A 17 2.45 -19.39 5.55
C GLY A 17 1.72 -19.11 6.87
N THR A 18 1.73 -17.88 7.36
CA THR A 18 1.12 -17.49 8.64
C THR A 18 -0.38 -17.15 8.54
N ALA A 19 -0.96 -17.21 7.33
CA ALA A 19 -2.35 -16.81 7.09
C ALA A 19 -3.42 -17.79 7.62
N TYR A 20 -3.05 -19.02 8.00
CA TYR A 20 -4.02 -20.10 8.26
C TYR A 20 -4.18 -20.56 9.73
N ALA A 21 -3.46 -19.98 10.69
CA ALA A 21 -3.49 -20.45 12.09
C ALA A 21 -4.30 -19.53 13.02
N GLN A 22 -5.51 -19.13 12.63
CA GLN A 22 -6.48 -18.54 13.57
C GLN A 22 -7.43 -19.65 14.04
N GLU A 23 -7.17 -20.18 15.24
CA GLU A 23 -8.12 -21.01 16.00
C GLU A 23 -9.26 -20.11 16.50
N GLY A 24 -10.20 -19.83 15.62
CA GLY A 24 -11.45 -19.16 15.93
C GLY A 24 -12.36 -19.32 14.73
N VAL A 25 -13.53 -19.96 14.91
CA VAL A 25 -14.55 -20.04 13.87
C VAL A 25 -15.05 -18.61 13.62
N LEU A 26 -14.35 -17.89 12.74
CA LEU A 26 -14.80 -16.61 12.20
C LEU A 26 -16.03 -16.90 11.36
N SER A 27 -17.10 -16.14 11.56
CA SER A 27 -18.27 -16.23 10.69
C SER A 27 -17.82 -16.01 9.25
N SER A 28 -18.44 -16.70 8.27
CA SER A 28 -18.10 -16.52 6.85
C SER A 28 -18.15 -15.05 6.41
N LYS A 29 -18.96 -14.25 7.11
CA LYS A 29 -19.04 -12.79 6.98
C LYS A 29 -17.76 -12.09 7.47
N ASP A 30 -17.25 -12.43 8.64
CA ASP A 30 -16.06 -11.79 9.24
C ASP A 30 -14.79 -12.11 8.45
N PHE A 31 -14.68 -13.34 7.95
CA PHE A 31 -13.61 -13.72 7.04
C PHE A 31 -13.67 -12.90 5.75
N GLY A 32 -14.85 -12.73 5.15
CA GLY A 32 -15.03 -11.88 3.97
C GLY A 32 -14.67 -10.42 4.21
N LEU A 33 -15.00 -9.87 5.39
CA LEU A 33 -14.63 -8.51 5.78
C LEU A 33 -13.12 -8.35 5.97
N ALA A 34 -12.45 -9.33 6.59
CA ALA A 34 -11.00 -9.32 6.79
C ALA A 34 -10.23 -9.39 5.46
N VAL A 35 -10.64 -10.28 4.54
CA VAL A 35 -10.06 -10.38 3.19
C VAL A 35 -10.31 -9.09 2.40
N GLY A 36 -11.54 -8.54 2.47
CA GLY A 36 -11.90 -7.29 1.83
C GLY A 36 -11.04 -6.11 2.31
N ALA A 37 -10.74 -6.04 3.61
CA ALA A 37 -9.87 -5.01 4.17
C ALA A 37 -8.42 -5.12 3.68
N GLY A 38 -7.88 -6.34 3.63
CA GLY A 38 -6.54 -6.59 3.07
C GLY A 38 -6.45 -6.21 1.59
N LEU A 39 -7.45 -6.56 0.79
CA LEU A 39 -7.52 -6.20 -0.63
C LEU A 39 -7.65 -4.69 -0.85
N ALA A 40 -8.46 -4.00 -0.04
CA ALA A 40 -8.62 -2.55 -0.13
C ALA A 40 -7.30 -1.80 0.06
N VAL A 41 -6.53 -2.15 1.10
CA VAL A 41 -5.20 -1.56 1.35
C VAL A 41 -4.21 -1.98 0.26
N GLY A 42 -4.14 -3.27 -0.06
CA GLY A 42 -3.17 -3.81 -1.01
C GLY A 42 -3.29 -3.20 -2.40
N LEU A 43 -4.51 -3.12 -2.94
CA LEU A 43 -4.74 -2.55 -4.27
C LEU A 43 -4.55 -1.02 -4.29
N ALA A 44 -4.98 -0.32 -3.24
CA ALA A 44 -4.77 1.12 -3.13
C ALA A 44 -3.28 1.48 -3.04
N ALA A 45 -2.52 0.75 -2.22
CA ALA A 45 -1.07 0.94 -2.09
C ALA A 45 -0.33 0.65 -3.40
N LEU A 46 -0.77 -0.36 -4.15
CA LEU A 46 -0.17 -0.71 -5.45
C LEU A 46 -0.41 0.41 -6.49
N GLY A 47 -1.63 0.93 -6.57
CA GLY A 47 -1.97 2.06 -7.43
C GLY A 47 -1.22 3.34 -7.06
N ALA A 48 -1.18 3.68 -5.76
CA ALA A 48 -0.46 4.83 -5.26
C ALA A 48 1.05 4.72 -5.52
N GLY A 49 1.65 3.53 -5.31
CA GLY A 49 3.06 3.30 -5.57
C GLY A 49 3.43 3.50 -7.04
N ILE A 50 2.59 3.06 -7.98
CA ILE A 50 2.81 3.30 -9.41
C ILE A 50 2.70 4.79 -9.74
N ALA A 51 1.66 5.48 -9.25
CA ALA A 51 1.46 6.90 -9.52
C ALA A 51 2.62 7.76 -8.99
N ILE A 52 2.97 7.56 -7.72
CA ILE A 52 4.02 8.33 -7.04
C ILE A 52 5.40 7.96 -7.57
N GLY A 53 5.64 6.71 -7.99
CA GLY A 53 6.91 6.32 -8.61
C GLY A 53 7.24 7.15 -9.86
N HIS A 54 6.23 7.39 -10.71
CA HIS A 54 6.40 8.24 -11.89
C HIS A 54 6.46 9.74 -11.53
N ALA A 55 5.54 10.20 -10.67
CA ALA A 55 5.49 11.61 -10.26
C ALA A 55 6.76 12.04 -9.51
N GLY A 56 7.29 11.16 -8.65
CA GLY A 56 8.54 11.36 -7.92
C GLY A 56 9.74 11.46 -8.85
N ALA A 57 9.85 10.57 -9.85
CA ALA A 57 10.93 10.64 -10.83
C ALA A 57 10.93 11.96 -11.61
N ALA A 58 9.76 12.39 -12.09
CA ALA A 58 9.60 13.69 -12.77
C ALA A 58 9.94 14.87 -11.85
N THR A 59 9.51 14.79 -10.58
CA THR A 59 9.77 15.81 -9.57
C THR A 59 11.26 15.98 -9.29
N ILE A 60 12.00 14.88 -9.09
CA ILE A 60 13.45 14.94 -8.84
C ILE A 60 14.16 15.55 -10.06
N GLY A 61 13.75 15.20 -11.29
CA GLY A 61 14.26 15.83 -12.50
C GLY A 61 14.08 17.35 -12.51
N ALA A 62 12.88 17.84 -12.17
CA ALA A 62 12.59 19.27 -12.11
C ALA A 62 13.38 19.99 -10.99
N ILE A 63 13.64 19.31 -9.87
CA ILE A 63 14.42 19.86 -8.76
C ILE A 63 15.88 20.09 -9.16
N VAL A 64 16.45 19.22 -9.99
CA VAL A 64 17.82 19.40 -10.50
C VAL A 64 17.95 20.66 -11.35
N GLU A 65 16.95 20.97 -12.18
CA GLU A 65 16.96 22.19 -13.01
C GLU A 65 16.64 23.45 -12.21
N LYS A 66 15.64 23.36 -11.31
CA LYS A 66 15.19 24.49 -10.48
C LYS A 66 14.95 24.00 -9.05
N PRO A 67 15.93 24.16 -8.14
CA PRO A 67 15.81 23.68 -6.75
C PRO A 67 14.67 24.33 -5.98
N ALA A 68 14.24 25.53 -6.36
CA ALA A 68 13.06 26.20 -5.80
C ALA A 68 11.74 25.42 -5.98
N THR A 69 11.70 24.42 -6.89
CA THR A 69 10.52 23.58 -7.13
C THR A 69 10.37 22.42 -6.13
N SER A 70 11.35 22.22 -5.23
CA SER A 70 11.34 21.09 -4.27
C SER A 70 10.08 21.00 -3.42
N THR A 71 9.56 22.15 -2.95
CA THR A 71 8.33 22.20 -2.15
C THR A 71 7.11 21.75 -2.96
N TRP A 72 6.98 22.23 -4.21
CA TRP A 72 5.89 21.83 -5.10
C TRP A 72 5.97 20.35 -5.46
N GLY A 73 7.19 19.86 -5.64
CA GLY A 73 7.47 18.44 -5.84
C GLY A 73 6.95 17.55 -4.71
N LEU A 74 7.24 17.93 -3.47
CA LEU A 74 6.74 17.21 -2.28
C LEU A 74 5.21 17.21 -2.22
N ILE A 75 4.56 18.34 -2.56
CA ILE A 75 3.09 18.44 -2.57
C ILE A 75 2.48 17.48 -3.59
N ILE A 76 3.03 17.40 -4.81
CA ILE A 76 2.51 16.50 -5.86
C ILE A 76 2.63 15.03 -5.44
N VAL A 77 3.75 14.64 -4.84
CA VAL A 77 3.96 13.29 -4.31
C VAL A 77 2.98 12.98 -3.16
N ALA A 78 2.82 13.91 -2.22
CA ALA A 78 1.91 13.75 -1.09
C ALA A 78 0.43 13.68 -1.53
N LEU A 79 0.03 14.43 -2.57
CA LEU A 79 -1.30 14.30 -3.15
C LEU A 79 -1.53 12.91 -3.77
N GLY A 80 -0.50 12.31 -4.37
CA GLY A 80 -0.55 10.94 -4.86
C GLY A 80 -0.71 9.89 -3.74
N GLU A 81 -0.13 10.13 -2.57
CA GLU A 81 -0.25 9.25 -1.38
C GLU A 81 -1.69 9.15 -0.86
N GLY A 82 -2.52 10.18 -1.10
CA GLY A 82 -3.90 10.22 -0.66
C GLY A 82 -4.74 9.00 -1.08
N VAL A 83 -4.40 8.37 -2.22
CA VAL A 83 -5.06 7.13 -2.68
C VAL A 83 -4.82 5.96 -1.72
N ALA A 84 -3.58 5.79 -1.22
CA ALA A 84 -3.25 4.75 -0.25
C ALA A 84 -3.93 4.99 1.10
N LEU A 85 -3.97 6.25 1.55
CA LEU A 85 -4.67 6.62 2.78
C LEU A 85 -6.17 6.32 2.68
N TYR A 86 -6.79 6.53 1.52
CA TYR A 86 -8.19 6.18 1.32
C TYR A 86 -8.41 4.66 1.44
N GLY A 87 -7.52 3.84 0.87
CA GLY A 87 -7.55 2.38 1.05
C GLY A 87 -7.45 1.95 2.51
N LEU A 88 -6.59 2.62 3.29
CA LEU A 88 -6.46 2.37 4.72
C LEU A 88 -7.72 2.75 5.51
N ILE A 89 -8.36 3.89 5.17
CA ILE A 89 -9.63 4.30 5.78
C ILE A 89 -10.71 3.23 5.56
N ILE A 90 -10.85 2.73 4.32
CA ILE A 90 -11.81 1.68 4.00
C ILE A 90 -11.52 0.39 4.77
N ALA A 91 -10.25 0.01 4.91
CA ALA A 91 -9.87 -1.15 5.71
C ALA A 91 -10.27 -1.00 7.19
N PHE A 92 -10.03 0.16 7.82
CA PHE A 92 -10.49 0.40 9.18
C PHE A 92 -12.00 0.37 9.31
N MET A 93 -12.74 0.90 8.33
CA MET A 93 -14.20 0.81 8.30
C MET A 93 -14.69 -0.65 8.20
N LEU A 94 -13.99 -1.51 7.46
CA LEU A 94 -14.34 -2.92 7.33
C LEU A 94 -14.01 -3.71 8.58
N LEU A 95 -12.83 -3.48 9.18
CA LEU A 95 -12.42 -4.11 10.43
C LEU A 95 -13.36 -3.74 11.58
N GLY A 96 -13.81 -2.48 11.65
CA GLY A 96 -14.78 -2.03 12.65
C GLY A 96 -16.17 -2.68 12.55
N LYS A 97 -16.44 -3.46 11.49
CA LYS A 97 -17.70 -4.20 11.29
C LYS A 97 -17.60 -5.69 11.60
N ILE A 98 -16.40 -6.17 11.93
CA ILE A 98 -16.17 -7.54 12.39
C ILE A 98 -16.64 -7.59 13.86
N SER A 99 -17.50 -8.55 14.20
CA SER A 99 -18.19 -8.63 15.51
C SER A 99 -18.33 -10.06 15.97
#